data_AF-A0A356WG59-F1
#
_entry.id   AF-A0A356WG59-F1
#
_cell.length_a   1.000
_cell.length_b   1.000
_cell.length_c   1.000
_cell.angle_alpha   90.00
_cell.angle_beta   90.00
_cell.angle_gamma   90.00
#
_symmetry.space_group_name_H-M   'P 1'
#
loop_
_entity.id
_entity.type
_entity.pdbx_description
1 polymer ?
#
loop_
_entity_poly.entity_id
_entity_poly.type
_entity_poly.pdbx_seq_one_letter_code
_entity_poly.pdbx_strand_id
1 'polypeptide(L)' 'ALAAAIEHLPHDRPRYLMGVGDPASLIEAVNLGVDQFDCVMQTRIGRHGTALTSNGKLN' A
#
# COMPACT_ATOMS: atom_id res chain seq x y z
N ALA A 1 -10.75 7.20 -7.41
CA ALA A 1 -11.72 6.23 -6.82
C ALA A 1 -11.52 6.09 -5.31
N LEU A 2 -10.30 5.81 -4.83
CA LEU A 2 -10.02 5.66 -3.39
C LEU A 2 -10.42 6.88 -2.55
N ALA A 3 -10.06 8.10 -2.98
CA ALA A 3 -10.42 9.34 -2.27
C ALA A 3 -11.93 9.46 -2.00
N ALA A 4 -12.75 9.28 -3.05
CA ALA A 4 -14.21 9.32 -2.93
C ALA A 4 -14.76 8.22 -2.00
N ALA A 5 -14.15 7.03 -1.98
CA ALA A 5 -14.58 5.97 -1.07
C ALA A 5 -14.28 6.33 0.40
N ILE A 6 -13.13 6.95 0.67
CA ILE A 6 -12.70 7.32 2.02
C ILE A 6 -13.61 8.37 2.66
N GLU A 7 -14.15 9.31 1.87
CA GLU A 7 -15.11 10.33 2.32
C GLU A 7 -16.38 9.72 2.95
N HIS A 8 -16.72 8.49 2.60
CA HIS A 8 -17.89 7.79 3.13
C HIS A 8 -17.57 6.83 4.29
N LEU A 9 -16.31 6.70 4.69
CA LEU A 9 -15.91 5.83 5.80
C LEU A 9 -15.93 6.59 7.13
N PRO A 10 -16.33 5.94 8.24
CA PRO A 10 -16.30 6.55 9.56
C PRO A 10 -14.91 7.09 9.92
N HIS A 11 -14.85 8.30 10.49
CA HIS A 11 -13.58 8.94 10.87
C HIS A 11 -12.95 8.37 12.15
N ASP A 12 -13.74 7.68 12.96
CA ASP A 12 -13.37 7.11 14.26
C ASP A 12 -12.92 5.64 14.17
N ARG A 13 -12.74 5.11 12.96
CA ARG A 13 -12.34 3.72 12.73
C ARG A 13 -11.17 3.62 11.74
N PRO A 14 -10.26 2.65 11.93
CA PRO A 14 -9.18 2.42 10.98
C PRO A 14 -9.69 2.05 9.59
N ARG A 15 -9.02 2.57 8.55
CA ARG A 15 -9.28 2.28 7.14
C ARG A 15 -8.23 1.29 6.61
N TYR A 16 -8.69 0.10 6.24
CA TYR A 16 -7.83 -0.98 5.72
C TYR A 16 -7.94 -1.08 4.20
N LEU A 17 -6.84 -0.87 3.48
CA LEU A 17 -6.78 -1.01 2.02
C LEU A 17 -6.16 -2.36 1.63
N MET A 18 -7.02 -3.26 1.16
CA MET A 18 -6.63 -4.64 0.88
C MET A 18 -5.87 -4.80 -0.44
N GLY A 19 -4.80 -5.60 -0.43
CA GLY A 19 -4.08 -6.04 -1.63
C GLY A 19 -3.16 -5.00 -2.28
N VAL A 20 -2.89 -3.88 -1.63
CA VAL A 20 -1.99 -2.82 -2.13
C VAL A 20 -0.63 -2.91 -1.44
N GLY A 21 0.44 -2.99 -2.24
CA GLY A 21 1.80 -3.14 -1.71
C GLY A 21 2.91 -2.40 -2.45
N ASP A 22 2.62 -1.75 -3.58
CA ASP A 22 3.61 -0.92 -4.26
C ASP A 22 3.98 0.30 -3.38
N PRO A 23 5.28 0.61 -3.18
CA PRO A 23 5.69 1.70 -2.29
C PRO A 23 5.08 3.06 -2.63
N ALA A 24 4.91 3.41 -3.92
CA ALA A 24 4.33 4.69 -4.30
C ALA A 24 2.84 4.75 -3.96
N SER A 25 2.11 3.66 -4.22
CA SER A 25 0.69 3.56 -3.86
C SER A 25 0.45 3.57 -2.35
N LEU A 26 1.37 2.99 -1.56
CA LEU A 26 1.30 3.08 -0.09
C LEU A 26 1.38 4.53 0.38
N ILE A 27 2.32 5.32 -0.16
CA ILE A 27 2.49 6.74 0.19
C ILE A 27 1.24 7.54 -0.21
N GLU A 28 0.72 7.33 -1.41
CA GLU A 28 -0.50 8.00 -1.88
C GLU A 28 -1.70 7.67 -0.99
N ALA A 29 -1.92 6.40 -0.66
CA ALA A 29 -3.03 5.97 0.18
C ALA A 29 -2.94 6.47 1.63
N VAL A 30 -1.73 6.54 2.20
CA VAL A 30 -1.51 7.16 3.52
C VAL A 30 -1.91 8.64 3.48
N ASN A 31 -1.53 9.38 2.43
CA ASN A 31 -1.94 10.79 2.26
C ASN A 31 -3.47 10.95 2.13
N LEU A 32 -4.17 9.91 1.67
CA LEU A 32 -5.62 9.87 1.60
C LEU A 32 -6.30 9.40 2.89
N GLY A 33 -5.54 8.99 3.92
CA GLY A 33 -6.07 8.61 5.23
C GLY A 33 -6.30 7.11 5.44
N VAL A 34 -5.59 6.25 4.70
CA VAL A 34 -5.56 4.81 4.92
C VAL A 34 -4.58 4.46 6.05
N ASP A 35 -4.98 3.56 6.95
CA ASP A 35 -4.24 3.23 8.17
C ASP A 35 -3.55 1.86 8.11
N GLN A 36 -4.07 0.93 7.30
CA GLN A 36 -3.57 -0.44 7.24
C GLN A 36 -3.54 -0.98 5.81
N PHE A 37 -2.59 -1.89 5.53
CA PHE A 37 -2.34 -2.48 4.22
C PHE A 37 -1.94 -3.94 4.34
N ASP A 38 -2.21 -4.72 3.30
CA ASP A 38 -1.66 -6.05 3.09
C ASP A 38 -1.32 -6.26 1.61
N CYS A 39 -0.24 -7.00 1.33
CA CYS A 39 0.08 -7.43 -0.02
C CYS A 39 1.06 -8.60 -0.01
N VAL A 40 0.95 -9.49 -1.00
CA VAL A 40 1.93 -10.56 -1.22
C VAL A 40 3.12 -10.11 -2.06
N MET A 41 3.12 -8.88 -2.59
CA MET A 41 4.10 -8.42 -3.58
C MET A 41 5.53 -8.58 -3.08
N GLN A 42 5.83 -8.10 -1.87
CA GLN A 42 7.18 -8.10 -1.29
C GLN A 42 7.73 -9.52 -1.14
N THR A 43 6.91 -10.46 -0.65
CA THR A 43 7.33 -11.87 -0.53
C THR A 43 7.42 -12.56 -1.89
N ARG A 44 6.53 -12.25 -2.84
CA ARG A 44 6.54 -12.81 -4.20
C ARG A 44 7.79 -12.39 -4.97
N ILE A 45 8.10 -11.10 -5.03
CA ILE A 45 9.25 -10.61 -5.81
C ILE A 45 10.58 -11.03 -5.15
N GLY A 46 10.62 -11.12 -3.81
CA GLY A 46 11.78 -11.66 -3.10
C GLY A 46 12.10 -13.11 -3.50
N ARG A 47 11.08 -13.96 -3.67
CA ARG A 47 11.28 -15.34 -4.19
C ARG A 47 11.74 -15.39 -5.65
N HIS A 48 11.56 -14.30 -6.40
CA HIS A 48 12.00 -14.17 -7.79
C HIS A 48 13.30 -13.35 -7.93
N GLY A 49 14.02 -13.09 -6.82
CA GLY A 49 15.33 -12.46 -6.84
C GLY A 49 15.31 -10.92 -6.80
N THR A 50 14.15 -10.28 -6.67
CA THR A 50 14.07 -8.82 -6.60
C THR A 50 14.14 -8.33 -5.16
N ALA A 51 15.02 -7.36 -4.88
CA ALA A 51 15.07 -6.61 -3.64
C ALA A 51 14.45 -5.21 -3.80
N LEU A 52 13.69 -4.76 -2.80
CA LEU A 52 13.26 -3.37 -2.68
C LEU A 52 14.27 -2.58 -1.85
N THR A 53 14.75 -1.46 -2.39
CA THR A 53 15.68 -0.56 -1.71
C THR A 53 15.13 0.88 -1.72
N SER A 54 15.73 1.76 -0.94
CA SER A 54 15.41 3.20 -0.98
C SER A 54 15.72 3.86 -2.33
N ASN A 55 16.56 3.23 -3.15
CA ASN A 55 16.91 3.69 -4.51
C ASN A 55 16.09 2.99 -5.61
N GLY A 56 15.08 2.21 -5.24
CA GLY A 56 14.23 1.46 -6.16
C GLY A 56 14.46 -0.05 -6.14
N LYS A 57 13.95 -0.73 -7.19
CA LYS A 57 14.03 -2.19 -7.35
C LYS A 57 15.42 -2.60 -7.84
N LEU A 58 16.01 -3.61 -7.20
CA LEU A 58 17.24 -4.26 -7.63
C LEU A 58 16.93 -5.72 -8.01
N ASN A 59 17.44 -6.18 -9.15
CA ASN A 59 17.35 -7.56 -9.62
C ASN A 59 18.75 -8.14 -9.79
#